data_AF-A0A7Y9KHU3-F1
#
_entry.id   AF-A0A7Y9KHU3-F1
#
_cell.length_a   1.000
_cell.length_b   1.000
_cell.length_c   1.000
_cell.angle_alpha   90.00
_cell.angle_beta   90.00
_cell.angle_gamma   90.00
#
_symmetry.space_group_name_H-M   'P 1'
#
loop_
_entity.id
_entity.type
_entity.pdbx_description
1 polymer ?
#
loop_
_entity_poly.entity_id
_entity_poly.type
_entity_poly.pdbx_seq_one_letter_code
_entity_poly.pdbx_strand_id
1 'polypeptide(L)'
;MTDHTTPAKQDDPIADMRVRLGLVALSYFPEIHAVEPDYRLTDDVAWVLEPIAEFIAEEGSTLAELVARTVIDPTAYREELMDALNGLPIPRDGEPGDGAGAVG
;
A
#
# COMPACT_ATOMS: atom_id res chain seq x y z
N MET A 1 -33.17 -14.48 16.75
CA MET A 1 -32.05 -13.55 16.95
C MET A 1 -30.88 -14.12 16.18
N THR A 2 -30.81 -13.77 14.90
CA THR A 2 -29.76 -14.26 14.01
C THR A 2 -28.48 -13.57 14.41
N ASP A 3 -27.47 -14.36 14.72
CA ASP A 3 -26.14 -13.87 15.05
C ASP A 3 -25.59 -13.15 13.81
N HIS A 4 -25.55 -11.81 13.85
CA HIS A 4 -24.87 -10.99 12.87
C HIS A 4 -23.39 -10.89 13.25
N THR A 5 -22.72 -12.03 13.45
CA THR A 5 -21.26 -12.06 13.44
C THR A 5 -20.84 -11.53 12.08
N THR A 6 -20.47 -10.25 12.08
CA THR A 6 -19.79 -9.63 10.95
C THR A 6 -18.55 -10.48 10.73
N PRO A 7 -18.36 -11.07 9.53
CA PRO A 7 -17.12 -11.81 9.28
C PRO A 7 -15.98 -10.87 9.65
N ALA A 8 -15.03 -11.36 10.46
CA ALA A 8 -13.85 -10.59 10.83
C ALA A 8 -13.30 -10.00 9.52
N LYS A 9 -13.22 -8.66 9.45
CA LYS A 9 -12.62 -7.98 8.30
C LYS A 9 -11.25 -8.62 8.14
N GLN A 10 -11.04 -9.33 7.02
CA GLN A 10 -9.73 -9.86 6.69
C GLN A 10 -8.78 -8.65 6.74
N ASP A 11 -7.82 -8.64 7.66
CA ASP A 11 -6.83 -7.58 7.79
C ASP A 11 -5.85 -7.70 6.61
N ASP A 12 -6.31 -7.36 5.39
CA ASP A 12 -5.47 -7.31 4.20
C ASP A 12 -4.70 -5.98 4.21
N PRO A 13 -3.39 -5.99 4.54
CA PRO A 13 -2.61 -4.77 4.67
C PRO A 13 -2.45 -4.04 3.33
N ILE A 14 -2.50 -4.78 2.20
CA ILE A 14 -2.44 -4.19 0.86
C ILE A 14 -3.76 -3.50 0.52
N ALA A 15 -4.90 -4.08 0.90
CA ALA A 15 -6.18 -3.40 0.75
C ALA A 15 -6.24 -2.12 1.58
N ASP A 16 -5.75 -2.13 2.83
CA ASP A 16 -5.69 -0.91 3.65
C ASP A 16 -4.76 0.15 3.04
N MET A 17 -3.54 -0.22 2.64
CA MET A 17 -2.60 0.67 1.95
C MET A 17 -3.21 1.30 0.70
N ARG A 18 -3.93 0.53 -0.12
CA ARG A 18 -4.61 1.03 -1.33
C ARG A 18 -5.72 2.04 -1.01
N VAL A 19 -6.49 1.82 0.05
CA VAL A 19 -7.51 2.78 0.50
C VAL A 19 -6.85 4.09 0.93
N ARG A 20 -5.79 4.02 1.74
CA ARG A 20 -5.03 5.21 2.17
C ARG A 20 -4.43 5.96 0.99
N LEU A 21 -3.82 5.24 0.04
CA LEU A 21 -3.27 5.84 -1.19
C LEU A 21 -4.35 6.59 -1.98
N GLY A 22 -5.51 5.98 -2.17
CA GLY A 22 -6.62 6.62 -2.88
C GLY A 22 -7.09 7.90 -2.19
N LEU A 23 -7.16 7.90 -0.86
CA LEU A 23 -7.54 9.09 -0.08
C LEU A 23 -6.52 10.22 -0.24
N VAL A 24 -5.23 9.92 -0.11
CA VAL A 24 -4.16 10.91 -0.29
C VAL A 24 -4.16 11.44 -1.72
N ALA A 25 -4.22 10.57 -2.73
CA ALA A 25 -4.22 10.96 -4.14
C ALA A 25 -5.42 11.85 -4.52
N LEU A 26 -6.61 11.58 -3.95
CA LEU A 26 -7.80 12.41 -4.17
C LEU A 26 -7.72 13.77 -3.45
N SER A 27 -6.94 13.85 -2.37
CA SER A 27 -6.77 15.07 -1.57
C SER A 27 -5.60 15.92 -2.06
N TYR A 28 -4.63 15.32 -2.75
CA TYR A 28 -3.46 16.01 -3.28
C TYR A 28 -3.82 16.89 -4.48
N PHE A 29 -3.33 18.12 -4.47
CA PHE A 29 -3.31 19.01 -5.61
C PHE A 29 -2.02 19.85 -5.56
N PRO A 30 -1.39 20.20 -6.70
CA PRO A 30 -0.06 20.84 -6.71
C PRO A 30 0.04 22.12 -5.86
N GLU A 31 -1.04 22.90 -5.78
CA GLU A 31 -1.10 24.15 -5.04
C GLU A 31 -1.21 23.96 -3.52
N ILE A 32 -1.37 22.73 -3.01
CA ILE A 32 -1.50 22.47 -1.57
C ILE A 32 -0.34 23.04 -0.77
N HIS A 33 0.88 23.01 -1.32
CA HIS A 33 2.07 23.58 -0.69
C HIS A 33 2.01 25.10 -0.51
N ALA A 34 1.18 25.81 -1.28
CA ALA A 34 0.96 27.24 -1.13
C ALA A 34 -0.19 27.55 -0.15
N VAL A 35 -1.19 26.67 -0.07
CA VAL A 35 -2.36 26.82 0.82
C VAL A 35 -2.03 26.37 2.24
N GLU A 36 -1.25 25.31 2.37
CA GLU A 36 -0.86 24.65 3.61
C GLU A 36 0.67 24.53 3.65
N PRO A 37 1.40 25.55 4.14
CA PRO A 37 2.86 25.57 4.11
C PRO A 37 3.53 24.45 4.92
N ASP A 38 2.80 23.91 5.90
CA ASP A 38 3.27 22.80 6.74
C ASP A 38 2.99 21.42 6.11
N TYR A 39 2.26 21.36 4.97
CA TYR A 39 1.97 20.12 4.28
C TYR A 39 3.24 19.45 3.76
N ARG A 40 3.41 18.17 4.08
CA ARG A 40 4.50 17.33 3.59
C ARG A 40 3.96 16.04 3.01
N LEU A 41 4.18 15.85 1.70
CA LEU A 41 3.85 14.59 1.03
C LEU A 41 4.56 13.38 1.67
N THR A 42 5.72 13.57 2.29
CA THR A 42 6.44 12.51 3.00
C THR A 42 5.66 11.94 4.18
N ASP A 43 4.86 12.77 4.86
CA ASP A 43 4.09 12.35 6.04
C ASP A 43 2.91 11.46 5.59
N ASP A 44 2.25 11.85 4.48
CA ASP A 44 1.22 11.03 3.84
C ASP A 44 1.77 9.70 3.32
N VAL A 45 2.93 9.72 2.66
CA VAL A 45 3.59 8.51 2.14
C VAL A 45 3.92 7.54 3.28
N ALA A 46 4.44 8.05 4.40
CA ALA A 46 4.69 7.22 5.58
C ALA A 46 3.41 6.60 6.13
N TRP A 47 2.31 7.37 6.19
CA TRP A 47 1.01 6.87 6.63
C TRP A 47 0.38 5.84 5.67
N VAL A 48 0.56 6.02 4.36
CA VAL A 48 0.11 5.06 3.33
C VAL A 48 0.84 3.73 3.46
N LEU A 49 2.15 3.75 3.75
CA LEU A 49 2.99 2.55 3.85
C LEU A 49 2.91 1.84 5.20
N GLU A 50 2.42 2.49 6.25
CA GLU A 50 2.31 1.92 7.60
C GLU A 50 1.72 0.49 7.63
N PRO A 51 0.64 0.14 6.90
CA PRO A 51 0.06 -1.20 6.94
C PRO A 51 0.99 -2.31 6.45
N ILE A 52 1.95 -1.97 5.59
CA ILE A 52 2.88 -2.94 4.96
C ILE A 52 4.32 -2.74 5.43
N ALA A 53 4.55 -1.93 6.46
CA ALA A 53 5.88 -1.52 6.90
C ALA A 53 6.81 -2.71 7.25
N GLU A 54 6.26 -3.80 7.77
CA GLU A 54 7.03 -5.00 8.12
C GLU A 54 7.54 -5.80 6.90
N PHE A 55 6.93 -5.61 5.72
CA PHE A 55 7.24 -6.36 4.49
C PHE A 55 8.21 -5.64 3.56
N ILE A 56 8.58 -4.38 3.87
CA ILE A 56 9.29 -3.48 2.95
C ILE A 56 10.68 -3.06 3.48
N ALA A 57 11.23 -3.79 4.45
CA ALA A 57 12.43 -3.39 5.21
C ALA A 57 13.71 -3.13 4.36
N GLU A 58 13.83 -3.73 3.17
CA GLU A 58 14.96 -3.49 2.24
C GLU A 58 14.60 -2.58 1.05
N GLU A 59 13.32 -2.55 0.63
CA GLU A 59 12.84 -1.85 -0.57
C GLU A 59 12.12 -0.53 -0.26
N GLY A 60 11.98 -0.20 1.02
CA GLY A 60 11.12 0.88 1.51
C GLY A 60 11.42 2.27 0.93
N SER A 61 12.66 2.52 0.50
CA SER A 61 13.02 3.78 -0.17
C SER A 61 12.49 3.88 -1.60
N THR A 62 12.53 2.80 -2.37
CA THR A 62 12.05 2.76 -3.76
C THR A 62 10.52 2.73 -3.80
N LEU A 63 9.90 1.95 -2.91
CA LEU A 63 8.45 1.91 -2.83
C LEU A 63 7.86 3.24 -2.34
N ALA A 64 8.50 3.92 -1.37
CA ALA A 64 8.07 5.25 -0.94
C ALA A 64 8.11 6.28 -2.06
N GLU A 65 9.16 6.27 -2.90
CA GLU A 65 9.24 7.15 -4.07
C GLU A 65 8.12 6.85 -5.07
N LEU A 66 7.86 5.57 -5.36
CA LEU A 66 6.79 5.16 -6.26
C LEU A 66 5.40 5.54 -5.73
N VAL A 67 5.16 5.41 -4.42
CA VAL A 67 3.93 5.88 -3.77
C VAL A 67 3.79 7.40 -3.89
N ALA A 68 4.85 8.16 -3.64
CA ALA A 68 4.83 9.62 -3.78
C ALA A 68 4.49 10.04 -5.23
N ARG A 69 5.11 9.38 -6.22
CA ARG A 69 4.81 9.60 -7.64
C ARG A 69 3.36 9.23 -7.97
N THR A 70 2.86 8.12 -7.44
CA THR A 70 1.48 7.66 -7.65
C THR A 70 0.46 8.59 -7.00
N VAL A 71 0.76 9.22 -5.87
CA VAL A 71 -0.11 10.26 -5.29
C VAL A 71 -0.26 11.44 -6.25
N ILE A 72 0.84 11.87 -6.87
CA ILE A 72 0.84 13.03 -7.78
C ILE A 72 0.18 12.71 -9.12
N ASP A 73 0.45 11.53 -9.69
CA ASP A 73 -0.12 11.08 -10.96
C ASP A 73 -0.51 9.59 -10.91
N PRO A 74 -1.70 9.27 -10.36
CA PRO A 74 -2.14 7.89 -10.25
C PRO A 74 -2.27 7.20 -11.60
N THR A 75 -2.55 7.94 -12.68
CA THR A 75 -2.75 7.35 -14.00
C THR A 75 -1.43 6.88 -14.59
N ALA A 76 -0.37 7.67 -14.44
CA ALA A 76 0.96 7.32 -14.95
C ALA A 76 1.60 6.16 -14.18
N TYR A 77 1.40 6.07 -12.87
CA TYR A 77 2.17 5.15 -12.01
C TYR A 77 1.39 3.94 -11.48
N ARG A 78 0.10 3.82 -11.81
CA ARG A 78 -0.76 2.69 -11.37
C ARG A 78 -0.12 1.33 -11.64
N GLU A 79 0.38 1.10 -12.85
CA GLU A 79 0.88 -0.22 -13.26
C GLU A 79 2.20 -0.56 -12.56
N GLU A 80 3.15 0.38 -12.56
CA GLU A 80 4.42 0.24 -11.83
C GLU A 80 4.19 -0.04 -10.33
N LEU A 81 3.24 0.67 -9.71
CA LEU A 81 2.89 0.42 -8.31
C LEU A 81 2.29 -0.97 -8.11
N MET A 82 1.38 -1.42 -8.98
CA MET A 82 0.78 -2.74 -8.85
C MET A 82 1.83 -3.85 -8.99
N ASP A 83 2.78 -3.70 -9.91
CA ASP A 83 3.88 -4.65 -10.08
C ASP A 83 4.78 -4.71 -8.84
N ALA A 84 5.12 -3.56 -8.26
CA ALA A 84 5.89 -3.49 -7.01
C ALA A 84 5.16 -4.18 -5.85
N LEU A 85 3.86 -3.87 -5.64
CA LEU A 85 3.05 -4.49 -4.59
C LEU A 85 2.88 -6.00 -4.79
N ASN A 86 2.84 -6.45 -6.06
CA ASN A 86 2.76 -7.87 -6.38
C ASN A 86 4.03 -8.64 -5.99
N GLY A 87 5.19 -8.00 -6.06
CA GLY A 87 6.50 -8.58 -5.71
C GLY A 87 6.80 -8.63 -4.21
N LEU A 88 6.02 -7.98 -3.35
CA LEU A 88 6.25 -7.99 -1.91
C LEU A 88 5.99 -9.39 -1.30
N PRO A 89 6.79 -9.81 -0.30
CA PRO A 89 6.67 -11.12 0.36
C PRO A 89 5.52 -11.13 1.39
N ILE A 90 4.33 -10.73 0.97
CA ILE A 90 3.13 -10.65 1.82
C ILE A 90 2.35 -11.96 1.66
N PRO A 91 1.97 -12.64 2.76
CA PRO A 91 1.11 -13.83 2.68
C PRO A 91 -0.20 -13.51 1.94
N ARG A 92 -0.45 -14.23 0.85
CA ARG A 92 -1.71 -14.17 0.09
C ARG A 92 -2.51 -15.42 0.44
N ASP A 93 -3.76 -15.25 0.81
CA ASP A 93 -4.65 -16.38 1.10
C ASP A 93 -4.69 -17.34 -0.11
N GLY A 94 -4.23 -18.59 0.07
CA GLY A 94 -4.33 -19.66 -0.92
C GLY A 94 -3.09 -19.93 -1.78
N GLU A 95 -1.98 -19.22 -1.61
CA GLU A 95 -0.72 -19.60 -2.26
C GLU A 95 -0.11 -20.81 -1.54
N PRO A 96 0.12 -21.96 -2.21
CA PRO A 96 0.89 -23.03 -1.61
C PRO A 96 2.29 -22.45 -1.35
N GLY A 97 2.68 -22.37 -0.07
CA GLY A 97 4.04 -22.00 0.26
C GLY A 97 4.99 -22.84 -0.57
N ASP A 98 5.99 -22.20 -1.16
CA ASP A 98 7.12 -22.85 -1.84
C ASP A 98 7.96 -23.61 -0.79
N GLY A 99 7.32 -24.58 -0.15
CA GLY A 99 7.89 -25.61 0.67
C GLY A 99 8.40 -26.65 -0.29
N ALA A 100 9.65 -26.44 -0.70
CA ALA A 100 10.56 -27.41 -1.26
C ALA A 100 10.06 -28.86 -1.11
N GLY A 101 9.86 -29.47 -2.28
CA GLY A 101 9.23 -30.76 -2.44
C GLY A 101 9.78 -31.84 -1.51
N ALA A 102 8.84 -32.54 -0.87
CA ALA A 102 9.00 -33.94 -0.57
C ALA A 102 9.22 -34.71 -1.90
N VAL A 103 10.44 -35.21 -2.11
CA VAL A 103 10.71 -36.35 -2.99
C VAL A 103 11.86 -37.17 -2.40
N GLY A 104 11.56 -38.44 -2.08
CA GLY A 104 12.56 -39.49 -1.83
C GLY A 104 12.55 -40.08 -0.43
#